data_AF-A0A936TIV4-F1
#
_entry.id   AF-A0A936TIV4-F1
#
_cell.length_a   1.000
_cell.length_b   1.000
_cell.length_c   1.000
_cell.angle_alpha   90.00
_cell.angle_beta   90.00
_cell.angle_gamma   90.00
#
_symmetry.space_group_name_H-M   'P 1'
#
loop_
_entity.id
_entity.type
_entity.pdbx_description
1 polymer ?
#
loop_
_entity_poly.entity_id
_entity_poly.type
_entity_poly.pdbx_seq_one_letter_code
_entity_poly.pdbx_strand_id
1 'polypeptide(L)'
;MSLLYRDRGNVKPRAQEIADPYIAIAGEYLDAAVRDWFCTQVGEDRLFFNKEFSILVGGPKWISTEDEATVCVRKYLGIKGVGDFTFLLYLPRWVLAFDEIIHSHSHPARWPAMSDYSEFRKFASIRNPIDIIHSSVFSINALASEYIQRELKLDEHLIRRELALNKLTNPEFISGLIVFLKKYLDEFVPVSDRFDHVMRWEDLIQNPTEEIQRIALATGEPASAEYAARVWSELDHRNLTRYHRHSFRRGLLYDWQFNITNTHLKLFEDAGFGEYLQRFGYDPIAYFRESDYTPDQLLIEEHIRRGQPYAENLDDDLITFAFNKTNFTPSPRFKFKHYPRQGAVEIEKSTMRDERLESGFMARMAPVSEVVFRYLQELQEVAKTVAAGNDGPLMNFRARYSRVFSEWLGDRSEALFSAVTESNATSAPPRLVGSTAGYNIVYLGGHHYSVPQSLGPMDLGKLDRSTLPPKILVSRTYDEALQAIVRTTKA
;
A
#
# COMPACT_ATOMS: atom_id res chain seq x y z
N MET A 1 -0.13 14.87 0.03
CA MET A 1 -0.01 13.44 -0.35
C MET A 1 0.48 13.36 -1.79
N SER A 2 1.29 12.36 -2.16
CA SER A 2 1.77 12.15 -3.54
C SER A 2 1.26 10.82 -4.09
N LEU A 3 0.71 10.85 -5.30
CA LEU A 3 0.19 9.72 -6.05
C LEU A 3 0.91 9.67 -7.40
N LEU A 4 1.40 8.51 -7.79
CA LEU A 4 2.03 8.29 -9.08
C LEU A 4 1.21 7.24 -9.82
N TYR A 5 0.61 7.67 -10.92
CA TYR A 5 -0.21 6.86 -11.80
C TYR A 5 0.58 6.52 -13.04
N ARG A 6 0.73 5.22 -13.33
CA ARG A 6 1.25 4.80 -14.64
C ARG A 6 0.15 5.03 -15.67
N ASP A 7 0.46 5.81 -16.70
CA ASP A 7 -0.48 6.10 -17.78
C ASP A 7 -1.04 4.79 -18.37
N ARG A 8 -2.35 4.74 -18.66
CA ARG A 8 -3.06 3.54 -19.16
C ARG A 8 -2.54 3.09 -20.53
N GLY A 9 -1.90 3.99 -21.29
CA GLY A 9 -1.19 3.66 -22.53
C GLY A 9 0.13 2.89 -22.31
N ASN A 10 0.70 2.93 -21.10
CA ASN A 10 1.92 2.23 -20.72
C ASN A 10 1.56 0.96 -19.95
N VAL A 11 1.32 -0.13 -20.69
CA VAL A 11 1.21 -1.48 -20.12
C VAL A 11 2.42 -1.73 -19.22
N LYS A 12 2.20 -2.38 -18.06
CA LYS A 12 3.31 -2.79 -17.20
C LYS A 12 4.39 -3.46 -18.07
N PRO A 13 5.69 -3.12 -17.93
CA PRO A 13 6.72 -3.81 -18.69
C PRO A 13 6.55 -5.31 -18.49
N ARG A 14 6.65 -6.10 -19.56
CA ARG A 14 6.45 -7.56 -19.50
C ARG A 14 7.25 -8.24 -18.37
N ALA A 15 8.44 -7.73 -18.07
CA ALA A 15 9.24 -8.18 -16.93
C ALA A 15 8.52 -7.98 -15.58
N GLN A 16 7.84 -6.85 -15.37
CA GLN A 16 7.04 -6.60 -14.17
C GLN A 16 5.85 -7.57 -14.10
N GLU A 17 5.12 -7.77 -15.20
CA GLU A 17 4.00 -8.73 -15.23
C GLU A 17 4.43 -10.15 -14.87
N ILE A 18 5.60 -10.57 -15.36
CA ILE A 18 6.21 -11.85 -15.00
C ILE A 18 6.54 -11.90 -13.50
N ALA A 19 7.04 -10.79 -12.94
CA ALA A 19 7.51 -10.72 -11.56
C ALA A 19 6.39 -10.61 -10.51
N ASP A 20 5.27 -9.97 -10.83
CA ASP A 20 4.20 -9.65 -9.86
C ASP A 20 3.71 -10.86 -9.04
N PRO A 21 3.41 -12.03 -9.64
CA PRO A 21 2.99 -13.19 -8.84
C PRO A 21 4.08 -13.68 -7.88
N TYR A 22 5.35 -13.53 -8.22
CA TYR A 22 6.49 -13.93 -7.38
C TYR A 22 6.74 -12.94 -6.24
N ILE A 23 6.46 -11.65 -6.46
CA ILE A 23 6.48 -10.63 -5.40
C ILE A 23 5.45 -10.99 -4.30
N ALA A 24 4.26 -11.46 -4.69
CA ALA A 24 3.24 -11.89 -3.74
C ALA A 24 3.72 -13.07 -2.86
N ILE A 25 4.45 -14.04 -3.44
CA ILE A 25 5.02 -15.17 -2.68
C ILE A 25 6.03 -14.68 -1.63
N ALA A 26 6.85 -13.66 -1.93
CA ALA A 26 7.76 -13.08 -0.93
C ALA A 26 7.01 -12.42 0.24
N GLY A 27 5.83 -11.84 -0.02
CA GLY A 27 4.94 -11.36 1.04
C GLY A 27 4.46 -12.48 1.97
N GLU A 28 4.01 -13.59 1.40
CA GLU A 28 3.58 -14.79 2.17
C GLU A 28 4.72 -15.37 3.02
N TYR A 29 5.93 -15.48 2.45
CA TYR A 29 7.12 -15.95 3.17
C TYR A 29 7.46 -15.07 4.38
N LEU A 30 7.41 -13.75 4.19
CA LEU A 30 7.68 -12.80 5.26
C LEU A 30 6.59 -12.83 6.35
N ASP A 31 5.31 -12.85 5.96
CA ASP A 31 4.18 -12.95 6.91
C ASP A 31 4.26 -14.22 7.75
N ALA A 32 4.57 -15.37 7.13
CA ALA A 32 4.75 -16.63 7.84
C ALA A 32 5.88 -16.56 8.87
N ALA A 33 7.03 -15.97 8.52
CA ALA A 33 8.15 -15.81 9.44
C ALA A 33 7.81 -14.89 10.64
N VAL A 34 7.13 -13.77 10.38
CA VAL A 34 6.67 -12.82 11.42
C VAL A 34 5.69 -13.51 12.37
N ARG A 35 4.68 -14.20 11.82
CA ARG A 35 3.66 -14.90 12.60
C ARG A 35 4.26 -16.03 13.42
N ASP A 36 5.13 -16.86 12.84
CA ASP A 36 5.74 -17.97 13.58
C ASP A 36 6.50 -17.48 14.82
N TRP A 37 7.30 -16.40 14.67
CA TRP A 37 8.00 -15.81 15.81
C TRP A 37 7.02 -15.41 16.92
N PHE A 38 6.05 -14.55 16.63
CA PHE A 38 5.18 -14.01 17.67
C PHE A 38 4.18 -15.02 18.20
N CYS A 39 3.60 -15.88 17.35
CA CYS A 39 2.70 -16.93 17.81
C CYS A 39 3.40 -17.89 18.76
N THR A 40 4.68 -18.21 18.52
CA THR A 40 5.48 -19.05 19.43
C THR A 40 5.78 -18.34 20.76
N GLN A 41 6.00 -17.02 20.74
CA GLN A 41 6.36 -16.27 21.95
C GLN A 41 5.16 -15.87 22.82
N VAL A 42 4.04 -15.48 22.21
CA VAL A 42 2.92 -14.84 22.92
C VAL A 42 1.55 -15.45 22.62
N GLY A 43 1.43 -16.36 21.65
CA GLY A 43 0.15 -16.89 21.19
C GLY A 43 -0.51 -16.02 20.12
N GLU A 44 -1.24 -16.67 19.20
CA GLU A 44 -1.93 -16.00 18.08
C GLU A 44 -3.07 -15.09 18.55
N ASP A 45 -3.74 -15.45 19.64
CA ASP A 45 -4.85 -14.70 20.23
C ASP A 45 -4.43 -13.30 20.68
N ARG A 46 -3.15 -13.10 21.01
CA ARG A 46 -2.58 -11.83 21.46
C ARG A 46 -1.89 -11.03 20.36
N LEU A 47 -1.61 -11.62 19.21
CA LEU A 47 -0.94 -10.98 18.09
C LEU A 47 -1.94 -10.23 17.21
N PHE A 48 -1.68 -8.95 16.96
CA PHE A 48 -2.43 -8.11 16.01
C PHE A 48 -1.48 -7.70 14.89
N PHE A 49 -1.72 -8.27 13.71
CA PHE A 49 -0.93 -8.02 12.51
C PHE A 49 -1.85 -8.03 11.29
N ASN A 50 -2.27 -6.82 10.91
CA ASN A 50 -3.33 -6.63 9.94
C ASN A 50 -2.91 -7.15 8.57
N LYS A 51 -3.83 -7.80 7.85
CA LYS A 51 -3.56 -8.40 6.54
C LYS A 51 -3.18 -7.38 5.45
N GLU A 52 -3.46 -6.08 5.62
CA GLU A 52 -2.87 -5.05 4.75
C GLU A 52 -1.33 -5.04 4.84
N PHE A 53 -0.75 -5.43 5.99
CA PHE A 53 0.70 -5.43 6.21
C PHE A 53 1.38 -6.74 5.78
N SER A 54 0.62 -7.83 5.58
CA SER A 54 1.15 -9.09 5.03
C SER A 54 1.48 -8.99 3.54
N ILE A 55 0.83 -8.06 2.82
CA ILE A 55 1.21 -7.72 1.44
C ILE A 55 2.59 -7.07 1.47
N LEU A 56 3.55 -7.55 0.67
CA LEU A 56 4.94 -7.10 0.75
C LEU A 56 5.09 -5.56 0.70
N VAL A 57 4.44 -4.92 -0.29
CA VAL A 57 4.42 -3.45 -0.45
C VAL A 57 3.23 -2.76 0.23
N GLY A 58 2.48 -3.49 1.06
CA GLY A 58 1.35 -2.98 1.82
C GLY A 58 1.77 -2.15 3.04
N GLY A 59 1.16 -0.98 3.22
CA GLY A 59 1.51 -0.01 4.26
C GLY A 59 2.18 1.26 3.71
N PRO A 60 2.50 2.24 4.58
CA PRO A 60 3.18 3.46 4.20
C PRO A 60 4.56 3.18 3.61
N LYS A 61 4.90 3.85 2.51
CA LYS A 61 6.15 3.60 1.77
C LYS A 61 6.76 4.85 1.18
N TRP A 62 8.08 4.88 1.11
CA TRP A 62 8.86 6.01 0.58
C TRP A 62 10.23 5.55 0.10
N ILE A 63 10.86 6.35 -0.74
CA ILE A 63 12.24 6.09 -1.19
C ILE A 63 13.21 6.44 -0.08
N SER A 64 14.14 5.52 0.22
CA SER A 64 15.11 5.70 1.30
C SER A 64 15.96 6.95 1.09
N THR A 65 16.19 7.71 2.16
CA THR A 65 17.05 8.90 2.12
C THR A 65 18.53 8.59 1.92
N GLU A 66 18.93 7.37 2.29
CA GLU A 66 20.32 6.89 2.27
C GLU A 66 20.69 6.22 0.93
N ASP A 67 19.71 5.59 0.27
CA ASP A 67 19.91 4.87 -0.98
C ASP A 67 18.66 4.95 -1.86
N GLU A 68 18.75 5.66 -2.99
CA GLU A 68 17.63 5.86 -3.90
C GLU A 68 17.21 4.59 -4.64
N ALA A 69 18.04 3.54 -4.68
CA ALA A 69 17.69 2.24 -5.23
C ALA A 69 16.80 1.41 -4.28
N THR A 70 16.57 1.90 -3.07
CA THR A 70 15.83 1.21 -2.02
C THR A 70 14.53 1.94 -1.67
N VAL A 71 13.45 1.18 -1.49
CA VAL A 71 12.19 1.64 -0.89
C VAL A 71 12.07 1.14 0.54
N CYS A 72 11.61 2.00 1.43
CA CYS A 72 11.21 1.66 2.79
C CYS A 72 9.71 1.39 2.81
N VAL A 73 9.28 0.26 3.35
CA VAL A 73 7.86 -0.08 3.57
C VAL A 73 7.64 -0.31 5.07
N ARG A 74 6.78 0.51 5.67
CA ARG A 74 6.44 0.44 7.10
C ARG A 74 5.33 -0.57 7.35
N LYS A 75 5.53 -1.38 8.37
CA LYS A 75 4.59 -2.37 8.90
C LYS A 75 4.26 -2.05 10.36
N TYR A 76 3.09 -2.48 10.80
CA TYR A 76 2.59 -2.26 12.16
C TYR A 76 2.29 -3.59 12.81
N LEU A 77 2.72 -3.76 14.05
CA LEU A 77 2.46 -4.96 14.82
C LEU A 77 2.15 -4.59 16.27
N GLY A 78 1.10 -5.19 16.82
CA GLY A 78 0.68 -5.00 18.21
C GLY A 78 0.56 -6.32 18.94
N ILE A 79 0.84 -6.31 20.23
CA ILE A 79 0.65 -7.45 21.13
C ILE A 79 -0.16 -7.00 22.34
N LYS A 80 -1.33 -7.62 22.54
CA LYS A 80 -2.25 -7.30 23.64
C LYS A 80 -1.58 -7.41 25.00
N GLY A 81 -1.67 -6.36 25.81
CA GLY A 81 -1.07 -6.23 27.12
C GLY A 81 0.44 -5.98 27.13
N VAL A 82 1.09 -5.83 25.96
CA VAL A 82 2.56 -5.64 25.87
C VAL A 82 2.92 -4.32 25.20
N GLY A 83 2.19 -3.93 24.15
CA GLY A 83 2.42 -2.71 23.37
C GLY A 83 2.55 -2.99 21.88
N ASP A 84 3.03 -2.00 21.14
CA ASP A 84 3.18 -2.08 19.68
C ASP A 84 4.54 -1.59 19.19
N PHE A 85 4.82 -1.87 17.93
CA PHE A 85 5.90 -1.22 17.21
C PHE A 85 5.62 -1.11 15.71
N THR A 86 6.36 -0.21 15.07
CA THR A 86 6.51 -0.15 13.62
C THR A 86 7.88 -0.66 13.23
N PHE A 87 7.91 -1.46 12.16
CA PHE A 87 9.17 -1.89 11.54
C PHE A 87 9.19 -1.53 10.06
N LEU A 88 10.40 -1.26 9.55
CA LEU A 88 10.64 -0.95 8.15
C LEU A 88 11.23 -2.16 7.46
N LEU A 89 10.74 -2.44 6.26
CA LEU A 89 11.38 -3.32 5.31
C LEU A 89 12.08 -2.47 4.26
N TYR A 90 13.33 -2.79 3.98
CA TYR A 90 14.11 -2.19 2.91
C TYR A 90 14.03 -3.14 1.71
N LEU A 91 13.42 -2.70 0.63
CA LEU A 91 13.20 -3.52 -0.57
C LEU A 91 13.82 -2.83 -1.79
N PRO A 92 14.18 -3.55 -2.86
CA PRO A 92 14.57 -2.91 -4.11
C PRO A 92 13.43 -2.02 -4.65
N ARG A 93 13.74 -0.78 -5.03
CA ARG A 93 12.76 0.23 -5.47
C ARG A 93 11.82 -0.26 -6.57
N TRP A 94 12.32 -1.08 -7.50
CA TRP A 94 11.55 -1.58 -8.65
C TRP A 94 10.28 -2.32 -8.23
N VAL A 95 10.26 -2.91 -7.02
CA VAL A 95 9.12 -3.64 -6.47
C VAL A 95 7.90 -2.74 -6.27
N LEU A 96 8.06 -1.41 -6.18
CA LEU A 96 6.94 -0.47 -6.13
C LEU A 96 6.05 -0.53 -7.39
N ALA A 97 6.59 -0.95 -8.53
CA ALA A 97 5.81 -1.13 -9.76
C ALA A 97 4.85 -2.34 -9.71
N PHE A 98 4.85 -3.09 -8.61
CA PHE A 98 3.81 -4.06 -8.26
C PHE A 98 2.44 -3.38 -8.21
N ASP A 99 2.35 -2.19 -7.61
CA ASP A 99 1.12 -1.40 -7.60
C ASP A 99 0.97 -0.64 -8.92
N GLU A 100 -0.25 -0.63 -9.48
CA GLU A 100 -0.58 0.21 -10.64
C GLU A 100 -0.53 1.70 -10.29
N ILE A 101 -0.88 2.02 -9.04
CA ILE A 101 -0.84 3.36 -8.47
C ILE A 101 0.08 3.32 -7.27
N ILE A 102 1.20 4.02 -7.36
CA ILE A 102 2.13 4.18 -6.25
C ILE A 102 1.65 5.36 -5.40
N HIS A 103 1.59 5.15 -4.11
CA HIS A 103 1.12 6.14 -3.15
C HIS A 103 2.15 6.35 -2.04
N SER A 104 2.44 7.62 -1.74
CA SER A 104 3.35 8.01 -0.66
C SER A 104 2.91 9.26 0.09
N HIS A 105 3.25 9.28 1.37
CA HIS A 105 3.06 10.41 2.28
C HIS A 105 4.37 11.08 2.68
N SER A 106 5.49 10.70 2.07
CA SER A 106 6.81 11.19 2.47
C SER A 106 7.67 11.54 1.27
N HIS A 107 8.54 12.51 1.50
CA HIS A 107 9.51 13.02 0.54
C HIS A 107 8.90 13.48 -0.81
N PRO A 108 7.92 14.41 -0.80
CA PRO A 108 7.23 14.87 -2.00
C PRO A 108 8.17 15.40 -3.10
N ALA A 109 9.35 15.93 -2.77
CA ALA A 109 10.30 16.45 -3.76
C ALA A 109 11.07 15.37 -4.52
N ARG A 110 11.16 14.16 -3.96
CA ARG A 110 11.89 13.05 -4.61
C ARG A 110 11.12 12.46 -5.77
N TRP A 111 9.81 12.26 -5.62
CA TRP A 111 8.95 11.64 -6.63
C TRP A 111 9.03 12.29 -8.02
N PRO A 112 8.91 13.62 -8.17
CA PRO A 112 9.04 14.26 -9.47
C PRO A 112 10.47 14.32 -10.02
N ALA A 113 11.49 14.07 -9.19
CA ALA A 113 12.90 14.11 -9.59
C ALA A 113 13.44 12.77 -10.09
N MET A 114 12.76 11.67 -9.81
CA MET A 114 13.24 10.33 -10.17
C MET A 114 12.98 9.99 -11.64
N SER A 115 14.05 9.62 -12.36
CA SER A 115 14.01 9.22 -13.77
C SER A 115 13.16 7.96 -14.02
N ASP A 116 13.19 7.00 -13.09
CA ASP A 116 12.43 5.73 -13.19
C ASP A 116 10.92 5.95 -13.22
N TYR A 117 10.46 7.09 -12.71
CA TYR A 117 9.04 7.47 -12.71
C TYR A 117 8.76 8.62 -13.68
N SER A 118 9.64 8.86 -14.66
CA SER A 118 9.43 9.88 -15.70
C SER A 118 8.16 9.62 -16.52
N GLU A 119 7.85 8.34 -16.78
CA GLU A 119 6.65 7.88 -17.50
C GLU A 119 5.35 7.91 -16.68
N PHE A 120 5.44 8.20 -15.37
CA PHE A 120 4.29 8.28 -14.48
C PHE A 120 3.73 9.69 -14.44
N ARG A 121 2.40 9.79 -14.48
CA ARG A 121 1.67 11.00 -14.08
C ARG A 121 1.69 11.13 -12.57
N LYS A 122 1.87 12.34 -12.08
CA LYS A 122 2.14 12.68 -10.68
C LYS A 122 1.03 13.58 -10.20
N PHE A 123 0.25 13.07 -9.27
CA PHE A 123 -0.84 13.79 -8.64
C PHE A 123 -0.50 14.08 -7.19
N ALA A 124 -1.01 15.18 -6.68
CA ALA A 124 -1.00 15.44 -5.25
C ALA A 124 -2.38 15.86 -4.78
N SER A 125 -2.62 15.67 -3.50
CA SER A 125 -3.78 16.24 -2.84
C SER A 125 -3.36 17.07 -1.63
N ILE A 126 -4.07 18.17 -1.44
CA ILE A 126 -3.99 19.06 -0.29
C ILE A 126 -5.39 19.21 0.33
N ARG A 127 -5.42 19.48 1.63
CA ARG A 127 -6.61 19.78 2.41
C ARG A 127 -6.24 20.92 3.36
N ASN A 128 -7.22 21.65 3.87
CA ASN A 128 -6.97 22.64 4.92
C ASN A 128 -6.11 22.00 6.05
N PRO A 129 -4.94 22.58 6.40
CA PRO A 129 -4.02 21.99 7.35
C PRO A 129 -4.60 21.70 8.74
N ILE A 130 -5.53 22.53 9.23
CA ILE A 130 -6.18 22.34 10.53
C ILE A 130 -7.06 21.09 10.49
N ASP A 131 -7.79 20.95 9.38
CA ASP A 131 -8.61 19.81 9.03
C ASP A 131 -7.80 18.51 8.86
N ILE A 132 -6.58 18.58 8.33
CA ILE A 132 -5.66 17.43 8.24
C ILE A 132 -5.31 16.90 9.63
N ILE A 133 -4.97 17.79 10.57
CA ILE A 133 -4.62 17.42 11.95
C ILE A 133 -5.85 16.89 12.69
N HIS A 134 -7.00 17.56 12.57
CA HIS A 134 -8.25 17.07 13.15
C HIS A 134 -8.62 15.68 12.62
N SER A 135 -8.59 15.49 11.30
CA SER A 135 -8.81 14.17 10.70
C SER A 135 -7.80 13.13 11.21
N SER A 136 -6.54 13.52 11.35
CA SER A 136 -5.48 12.65 11.90
C SER A 136 -5.70 12.29 13.37
N VAL A 137 -6.29 13.15 14.18
CA VAL A 137 -6.63 12.86 15.57
C VAL A 137 -7.69 11.76 15.64
N PHE A 138 -8.76 11.91 14.87
CA PHE A 138 -9.91 10.99 14.81
C PHE A 138 -9.65 9.71 14.01
N SER A 139 -8.50 9.62 13.32
CA SER A 139 -8.16 8.42 12.56
C SER A 139 -7.85 7.24 13.46
N ILE A 140 -8.46 6.11 13.12
CA ILE A 140 -8.14 4.77 13.61
C ILE A 140 -7.22 4.17 12.55
N ASN A 141 -6.07 3.63 12.97
CA ASN A 141 -5.14 2.97 12.04
C ASN A 141 -5.53 1.49 11.87
N ALA A 142 -4.92 0.80 10.89
CA ALA A 142 -5.29 -0.58 10.59
C ALA A 142 -5.06 -1.56 11.77
N LEU A 143 -4.06 -1.29 12.62
CA LEU A 143 -3.77 -2.10 13.82
C LEU A 143 -4.88 -1.94 14.88
N ALA A 144 -5.19 -0.70 15.26
CA ALA A 144 -6.28 -0.39 16.17
C ALA A 144 -7.64 -0.86 15.61
N SER A 145 -7.84 -0.77 14.29
CA SER A 145 -9.04 -1.29 13.64
C SER A 145 -9.17 -2.80 13.79
N GLU A 146 -8.07 -3.56 13.66
CA GLU A 146 -8.09 -5.00 13.89
C GLU A 146 -8.38 -5.34 15.36
N TYR A 147 -7.78 -4.60 16.30
CA TYR A 147 -8.06 -4.75 17.72
C TYR A 147 -9.53 -4.52 18.05
N ILE A 148 -10.12 -3.44 17.56
CA ILE A 148 -11.56 -3.16 17.73
C ILE A 148 -12.40 -4.31 17.19
N GLN A 149 -12.10 -4.80 15.97
CA GLN A 149 -12.88 -5.88 15.34
C GLN A 149 -12.87 -7.18 16.16
N ARG A 150 -11.77 -7.49 16.84
CA ARG A 150 -11.58 -8.75 17.58
C ARG A 150 -12.03 -8.66 19.03
N GLU A 151 -11.73 -7.54 19.69
CA GLU A 151 -11.80 -7.42 21.15
C GLU A 151 -12.93 -6.50 21.62
N LEU A 152 -13.27 -5.46 20.86
CA LEU A 152 -14.18 -4.41 21.32
C LEU A 152 -15.52 -4.47 20.59
N LYS A 153 -16.58 -4.74 21.34
CA LYS A 153 -17.97 -4.68 20.85
C LYS A 153 -18.61 -3.32 21.17
N LEU A 154 -17.85 -2.24 20.99
CA LEU A 154 -18.28 -0.88 21.30
C LEU A 154 -18.69 -0.14 20.01
N ASP A 155 -19.49 0.91 20.19
CA ASP A 155 -19.87 1.80 19.10
C ASP A 155 -18.64 2.53 18.52
N GLU A 156 -18.47 2.49 17.20
CA GLU A 156 -17.31 3.06 16.52
C GLU A 156 -17.21 4.59 16.72
N HIS A 157 -18.34 5.30 16.72
CA HIS A 157 -18.35 6.74 16.90
C HIS A 157 -17.90 7.13 18.30
N LEU A 158 -18.34 6.38 19.32
CA LEU A 158 -17.87 6.56 20.68
C LEU A 158 -16.35 6.33 20.77
N ILE A 159 -15.85 5.19 20.26
CA ILE A 159 -14.41 4.89 20.27
C ILE A 159 -13.60 6.01 19.62
N ARG A 160 -14.03 6.50 18.46
CA ARG A 160 -13.35 7.59 17.74
C ARG A 160 -13.31 8.87 18.56
N ARG A 161 -14.45 9.23 19.18
CA ARG A 161 -14.54 10.43 20.02
C ARG A 161 -13.61 10.33 21.21
N GLU A 162 -13.64 9.22 21.96
CA GLU A 162 -12.80 9.07 23.14
C GLU A 162 -11.31 9.08 22.79
N LEU A 163 -10.90 8.38 21.72
CA LEU A 163 -9.52 8.44 21.22
C LEU A 163 -9.12 9.83 20.73
N ALA A 164 -10.05 10.60 20.16
CA ALA A 164 -9.80 11.95 19.74
C ALA A 164 -9.63 12.91 20.92
N LEU A 165 -10.48 12.78 21.96
CA LEU A 165 -10.35 13.54 23.20
C LEU A 165 -9.01 13.28 23.87
N ASN A 166 -8.58 12.01 23.98
CA ASN A 166 -7.25 11.66 24.51
C ASN A 166 -6.10 12.40 23.81
N LYS A 167 -6.18 12.53 22.47
CA LYS A 167 -5.16 13.19 21.65
C LYS A 167 -5.25 14.71 21.67
N LEU A 168 -6.46 15.28 21.60
CA LEU A 168 -6.69 16.74 21.60
C LEU A 168 -6.41 17.37 22.96
N THR A 169 -6.58 16.62 24.04
CA THR A 169 -6.21 17.08 25.39
C THR A 169 -4.71 17.06 25.65
N ASN A 170 -3.91 16.63 24.67
CA ASN A 170 -2.45 16.55 24.75
C ASN A 170 -1.80 17.50 23.72
N PRO A 171 -1.46 18.74 24.10
CA PRO A 171 -0.87 19.72 23.18
C PRO A 171 0.46 19.25 22.55
N GLU A 172 1.24 18.41 23.24
CA GLU A 172 2.48 17.87 22.67
C GLU A 172 2.20 16.86 21.55
N PHE A 173 1.14 16.06 21.69
CA PHE A 173 0.72 15.17 20.62
C PHE A 173 0.36 15.98 19.37
N ILE A 174 -0.43 17.04 19.53
CA ILE A 174 -0.82 17.92 18.43
C ILE A 174 0.39 18.64 17.84
N SER A 175 1.29 19.16 18.67
CA SER A 175 2.54 19.77 18.22
C SER A 175 3.38 18.80 17.39
N GLY A 176 3.52 17.54 17.82
CA GLY A 176 4.24 16.50 17.06
C GLY A 176 3.63 16.20 15.68
N LEU A 177 2.30 16.28 15.55
CA LEU A 177 1.62 16.19 14.25
C LEU A 177 1.84 17.45 13.39
N ILE A 178 1.78 18.64 13.99
CA ILE A 178 2.01 19.93 13.32
C ILE A 178 3.44 19.98 12.76
N VAL A 179 4.45 19.61 13.55
CA VAL A 179 5.86 19.57 13.12
C VAL A 179 6.04 18.63 11.93
N PHE A 180 5.41 17.44 11.97
CA PHE A 180 5.47 16.49 10.87
C PHE A 180 4.82 17.07 9.60
N LEU A 181 3.62 17.65 9.72
CA LEU A 181 2.91 18.25 8.58
C LEU A 181 3.68 19.44 8.00
N LYS A 182 4.23 20.31 8.86
CA LYS A 182 5.04 21.45 8.43
C LYS A 182 6.24 21.00 7.60
N LYS A 183 6.99 20.00 8.08
CA LYS A 183 8.13 19.43 7.34
C LYS A 183 7.71 18.92 5.96
N TYR A 184 6.56 18.26 5.86
CA TYR A 184 6.03 17.83 4.57
C TYR A 184 5.69 19.02 3.66
N LEU A 185 5.01 20.05 4.18
CA LEU A 185 4.60 21.23 3.41
C LEU A 185 5.80 22.08 2.96
N ASP A 186 6.81 22.24 3.81
CA ASP A 186 8.09 22.88 3.48
C ASP A 186 8.77 22.20 2.29
N GLU A 187 8.70 20.87 2.21
CA GLU A 187 9.24 20.11 1.08
C GLU A 187 8.32 20.15 -0.16
N PHE A 188 7.00 20.12 0.03
CA PHE A 188 6.02 20.00 -1.06
C PHE A 188 5.78 21.32 -1.80
N VAL A 189 5.63 22.44 -1.09
CA VAL A 189 5.25 23.72 -1.69
C VAL A 189 6.23 24.17 -2.80
N PRO A 190 7.56 24.05 -2.64
CA PRO A 190 8.51 24.43 -3.68
C PRO A 190 8.49 23.57 -4.95
N VAL A 191 7.85 22.40 -4.91
CA VAL A 191 7.83 21.42 -6.01
C VAL A 191 6.42 21.09 -6.48
N SER A 192 5.39 21.76 -5.95
CA SER A 192 3.98 21.43 -6.22
C SER A 192 3.62 21.62 -7.69
N ASP A 193 4.32 22.51 -8.40
CA ASP A 193 4.19 22.78 -9.82
C ASP A 193 4.77 21.67 -10.72
N ARG A 194 5.55 20.73 -10.14
CA ARG A 194 6.08 19.56 -10.84
C ARG A 194 5.12 18.36 -10.84
N PHE A 195 3.96 18.51 -10.21
CA PHE A 195 2.86 17.54 -10.27
C PHE A 195 1.92 17.93 -11.41
N ASP A 196 1.41 16.95 -12.15
CA ASP A 196 0.47 17.15 -13.27
C ASP A 196 -0.84 17.79 -12.77
N HIS A 197 -1.26 17.49 -11.54
CA HIS A 197 -2.41 18.15 -10.89
C HIS A 197 -2.32 18.08 -9.36
N VAL A 198 -2.69 19.18 -8.70
CA VAL A 198 -2.78 19.27 -7.23
C VAL A 198 -4.24 19.52 -6.85
N MET A 199 -4.93 18.47 -6.43
CA MET A 199 -6.34 18.52 -6.03
C MET A 199 -6.49 19.09 -4.61
N ARG A 200 -7.38 20.07 -4.44
CA ARG A 200 -7.91 20.41 -3.11
C ARG A 200 -9.01 19.43 -2.74
N TRP A 201 -8.93 18.86 -1.54
CA TRP A 201 -9.95 17.94 -1.05
C TRP A 201 -11.32 18.60 -0.97
N GLU A 202 -11.37 19.88 -0.60
CA GLU A 202 -12.61 20.65 -0.50
C GLU A 202 -13.30 20.79 -1.88
N ASP A 203 -12.53 21.00 -2.95
CA ASP A 203 -13.05 21.08 -4.33
C ASP A 203 -13.69 19.76 -4.74
N LEU A 204 -13.07 18.63 -4.41
CA LEU A 204 -13.63 17.29 -4.67
C LEU A 204 -14.97 17.10 -3.93
N ILE A 205 -15.10 17.57 -2.70
CA ILE A 205 -16.35 17.42 -1.93
C ILE A 205 -17.44 18.37 -2.43
N GLN A 206 -17.09 19.61 -2.79
CA GLN A 206 -18.06 20.62 -3.20
C GLN A 206 -18.51 20.44 -4.66
N ASN A 207 -17.57 20.12 -5.56
CA ASN A 207 -17.81 20.00 -6.99
C ASN A 207 -17.17 18.71 -7.56
N PRO A 208 -17.58 17.52 -7.08
CA PRO A 208 -16.91 16.24 -7.39
C PRO A 208 -16.81 15.95 -8.88
N THR A 209 -17.89 16.18 -9.63
CA THR A 209 -17.93 15.94 -11.08
C THR A 209 -16.88 16.77 -11.81
N GLU A 210 -16.81 18.07 -11.52
CA GLU A 210 -15.84 18.97 -12.15
C GLU A 210 -14.40 18.58 -11.76
N GLU A 211 -14.16 18.26 -10.49
CA GLU A 211 -12.83 17.85 -10.04
C GLU A 211 -12.35 16.55 -10.69
N ILE A 212 -13.22 15.55 -10.80
CA ILE A 212 -12.91 14.29 -11.49
C ILE A 212 -12.61 14.56 -12.97
N GLN A 213 -13.33 15.47 -13.63
CA GLN A 213 -13.02 15.87 -15.00
C GLN A 213 -11.66 16.57 -15.11
N ARG A 214 -11.28 17.42 -14.15
CA ARG A 214 -9.96 18.06 -14.09
C ARG A 214 -8.83 17.03 -13.94
N ILE A 215 -9.01 16.05 -13.05
CA ILE A 215 -8.05 14.94 -12.87
C ILE A 215 -7.93 14.12 -14.16
N ALA A 216 -9.05 13.75 -14.78
CA ALA A 216 -9.07 12.98 -16.02
C ALA A 216 -8.37 13.75 -17.17
N LEU A 217 -8.61 15.04 -17.29
CA LEU A 217 -7.90 15.89 -18.25
C LEU A 217 -6.39 15.91 -18.00
N ALA A 218 -5.95 15.98 -16.73
CA ALA A 218 -4.54 15.92 -16.36
C ALA A 218 -3.88 14.56 -16.63
N THR A 219 -4.68 13.48 -16.70
CA THR A 219 -4.20 12.17 -17.20
C THR A 219 -4.06 12.12 -18.72
N GLY A 220 -4.53 13.13 -19.47
CA GLY A 220 -4.58 13.10 -20.94
C GLY A 220 -5.82 12.40 -21.50
N GLU A 221 -6.77 12.01 -20.64
CA GLU A 221 -7.95 11.20 -20.96
C GLU A 221 -9.22 11.93 -20.48
N PRO A 222 -9.74 12.93 -21.21
CA PRO A 222 -10.89 13.71 -20.76
C PRO A 222 -12.12 12.84 -20.50
N ALA A 223 -12.76 13.02 -19.34
CA ALA A 223 -13.99 12.34 -18.98
C ALA A 223 -15.22 13.20 -19.26
N SER A 224 -16.31 12.56 -19.70
CA SER A 224 -17.63 13.21 -19.74
C SER A 224 -18.14 13.48 -18.33
N ALA A 225 -19.00 14.50 -18.18
CA ALA A 225 -19.62 14.81 -16.89
C ALA A 225 -20.46 13.63 -16.36
N GLU A 226 -21.13 12.90 -17.25
CA GLU A 226 -21.88 11.69 -16.91
C GLU A 226 -20.97 10.59 -16.35
N TYR A 227 -19.81 10.34 -16.98
CA TYR A 227 -18.83 9.38 -16.49
C TYR A 227 -18.29 9.80 -15.12
N ALA A 228 -17.90 11.06 -14.97
CA ALA A 228 -17.38 11.60 -13.72
C ALA A 228 -18.39 11.50 -12.57
N ALA A 229 -19.66 11.82 -12.84
CA ALA A 229 -20.74 11.68 -11.86
C ALA A 229 -20.95 10.22 -11.42
N ARG A 230 -20.83 9.27 -12.36
CA ARG A 230 -20.89 7.84 -12.05
C ARG A 230 -19.69 7.37 -11.22
N VAL A 231 -18.48 7.83 -11.54
CA VAL A 231 -17.29 7.54 -10.72
C VAL A 231 -17.50 8.07 -9.30
N TRP A 232 -17.99 9.29 -9.14
CA TRP A 232 -18.27 9.84 -7.82
C TRP A 232 -19.29 9.00 -7.06
N SER A 233 -20.42 8.63 -7.66
CA SER A 233 -21.45 7.84 -6.98
C SER A 233 -20.96 6.46 -6.53
N GLU A 234 -19.94 5.91 -7.17
CA GLU A 234 -19.30 4.66 -6.76
C GLU A 234 -18.32 4.83 -5.60
N LEU A 235 -17.73 6.01 -5.42
CA LEU A 235 -16.68 6.29 -4.43
C LEU A 235 -17.20 7.03 -3.20
N ASP A 236 -18.30 7.77 -3.36
CA ASP A 236 -18.80 8.73 -2.39
C ASP A 236 -19.07 8.09 -1.02
N HIS A 237 -18.45 8.63 0.02
CA HIS A 237 -18.58 8.21 1.42
C HIS A 237 -18.45 6.69 1.68
N ARG A 238 -17.63 5.97 0.89
CA ARG A 238 -17.38 4.53 1.06
C ARG A 238 -16.00 4.23 1.61
N ASN A 239 -15.91 3.20 2.46
CA ASN A 239 -14.63 2.61 2.82
C ASN A 239 -14.15 1.69 1.70
N LEU A 240 -13.08 2.08 1.01
CA LEU A 240 -12.47 1.32 -0.09
C LEU A 240 -11.35 0.39 0.35
N THR A 241 -11.02 0.39 1.65
CA THR A 241 -10.02 -0.53 2.20
C THR A 241 -10.61 -1.92 2.43
N ARG A 242 -9.79 -2.96 2.31
CA ARG A 242 -10.27 -4.34 2.39
C ARG A 242 -10.33 -4.85 3.83
N TYR A 243 -9.23 -4.69 4.56
CA TYR A 243 -9.11 -5.21 5.93
C TYR A 243 -9.20 -4.11 7.00
N HIS A 244 -9.06 -2.84 6.61
CA HIS A 244 -9.13 -1.68 7.51
C HIS A 244 -10.57 -1.12 7.63
N ARG A 245 -11.46 -1.85 8.31
CA ARG A 245 -12.89 -1.51 8.38
C ARG A 245 -13.21 -0.14 8.98
N HIS A 246 -12.36 0.36 9.89
CA HIS A 246 -12.53 1.63 10.58
C HIS A 246 -11.69 2.76 9.96
N SER A 247 -11.44 2.75 8.65
CA SER A 247 -10.71 3.84 7.98
C SER A 247 -11.58 5.06 7.69
N PHE A 248 -12.87 4.85 7.41
CA PHE A 248 -13.77 5.90 6.97
C PHE A 248 -14.56 6.50 8.14
N ARG A 249 -14.65 7.83 8.22
CA ARG A 249 -15.41 8.55 9.26
C ARG A 249 -16.71 9.13 8.70
N ARG A 250 -16.65 10.33 8.10
CA ARG A 250 -17.82 11.11 7.69
C ARG A 250 -17.64 12.00 6.46
N GLY A 251 -16.40 12.35 6.08
CA GLY A 251 -16.16 13.13 4.84
C GLY A 251 -16.62 14.60 4.85
N LEU A 252 -16.80 15.23 6.02
CA LEU A 252 -17.39 16.57 6.13
C LEU A 252 -16.38 17.71 6.07
N LEU A 253 -16.77 18.82 5.43
CA LEU A 253 -16.04 20.09 5.43
C LEU A 253 -16.13 20.76 6.82
N TYR A 254 -15.04 21.38 7.25
CA TYR A 254 -15.00 22.23 8.45
C TYR A 254 -15.35 21.55 9.78
N ASP A 255 -15.37 20.22 9.83
CA ASP A 255 -15.68 19.44 11.04
C ASP A 255 -14.71 19.73 12.21
N TRP A 256 -13.52 20.25 11.90
CA TRP A 256 -12.53 20.67 12.89
C TRP A 256 -13.04 21.75 13.84
N GLN A 257 -13.98 22.60 13.42
CA GLN A 257 -14.50 23.72 14.22
C GLN A 257 -15.21 23.27 15.49
N PHE A 258 -15.63 22.01 15.58
CA PHE A 258 -16.34 21.49 16.75
C PHE A 258 -15.43 20.94 17.85
N ASN A 259 -14.13 20.72 17.58
CA ASN A 259 -13.21 20.10 18.55
C ASN A 259 -11.85 20.81 18.69
N ILE A 260 -11.38 21.51 17.65
CA ILE A 260 -10.16 22.33 17.75
C ILE A 260 -10.45 23.56 18.59
N THR A 261 -9.51 23.96 19.43
CA THR A 261 -9.67 25.07 20.40
C THR A 261 -8.67 26.19 20.11
N ASN A 262 -8.75 27.32 20.82
CA ASN A 262 -7.80 28.42 20.63
C ASN A 262 -6.36 28.01 20.98
N THR A 263 -6.17 27.13 21.98
CA THR A 263 -4.84 26.57 22.29
C THR A 263 -4.26 25.84 21.07
N HIS A 264 -5.07 25.05 20.37
CA HIS A 264 -4.64 24.35 19.17
C HIS A 264 -4.32 25.32 18.02
N LEU A 265 -5.19 26.29 17.75
CA LEU A 265 -4.98 27.29 16.70
C LEU A 265 -3.69 28.08 16.92
N LYS A 266 -3.36 28.37 18.19
CA LYS A 266 -2.11 29.03 18.55
C LYS A 266 -0.89 28.21 18.13
N LEU A 267 -0.93 26.89 18.26
CA LEU A 267 0.16 26.02 17.80
C LEU A 267 0.37 26.09 16.27
N PHE A 268 -0.70 26.23 15.49
CA PHE A 268 -0.59 26.41 14.03
C PHE A 268 -0.01 27.78 13.67
N GLU A 269 -0.47 28.83 14.35
CA GLU A 269 0.04 30.18 14.19
C GLU A 269 1.54 30.24 14.50
N ASP A 270 1.95 29.69 15.65
CA ASP A 270 3.35 29.64 16.07
C ASP A 270 4.23 28.83 15.12
N ALA A 271 3.67 27.80 14.48
CA ALA A 271 4.36 27.01 13.47
C ALA A 271 4.36 27.67 12.07
N GLY A 272 3.77 28.85 11.91
CA GLY A 272 3.79 29.62 10.66
C GLY A 272 2.81 29.14 9.58
N PHE A 273 1.70 28.47 9.96
CA PHE A 273 0.78 27.90 8.97
C PHE A 273 -0.04 28.91 8.16
N GLY A 274 -0.03 30.20 8.55
CA GLY A 274 -0.70 31.27 7.82
C GLY A 274 -0.26 31.37 6.36
N GLU A 275 1.03 31.16 6.07
CA GLU A 275 1.55 31.19 4.69
C GLU A 275 0.99 30.06 3.83
N TYR A 276 0.88 28.84 4.37
CA TYR A 276 0.30 27.71 3.62
C TYR A 276 -1.19 27.91 3.38
N LEU A 277 -1.93 28.41 4.37
CA LEU A 277 -3.36 28.71 4.23
C LEU A 277 -3.59 29.70 3.09
N GLN A 278 -2.85 30.81 3.09
CA GLN A 278 -2.91 31.79 2.02
C GLN A 278 -2.52 31.18 0.67
N ARG A 279 -1.42 30.43 0.60
CA ARG A 279 -0.91 29.81 -0.63
C ARG A 279 -1.93 28.90 -1.30
N PHE A 280 -2.69 28.13 -0.51
CA PHE A 280 -3.69 27.20 -1.03
C PHE A 280 -5.10 27.79 -1.10
N GLY A 281 -5.27 29.08 -0.80
CA GLY A 281 -6.56 29.78 -0.90
C GLY A 281 -7.56 29.38 0.18
N TYR A 282 -7.07 29.21 1.42
CA TYR A 282 -7.87 29.03 2.62
C TYR A 282 -7.91 30.32 3.44
N ASP A 283 -8.94 30.45 4.28
CA ASP A 283 -9.06 31.57 5.21
C ASP A 283 -7.89 31.60 6.22
N PRO A 284 -7.49 32.80 6.68
CA PRO A 284 -6.49 32.93 7.73
C PRO A 284 -6.97 32.30 9.04
N ILE A 285 -6.02 31.97 9.92
CA ILE A 285 -6.34 31.44 11.26
C ILE A 285 -7.17 32.47 12.02
N ALA A 286 -8.39 32.08 12.42
CA ALA A 286 -9.29 32.90 13.21
C ALA A 286 -9.59 32.20 14.54
N TYR A 287 -9.38 32.92 15.64
CA TYR A 287 -9.69 32.43 16.97
C TYR A 287 -11.18 32.47 17.24
N PHE A 288 -11.66 31.44 17.93
CA PHE A 288 -13.03 31.34 18.38
C PHE A 288 -13.30 32.25 19.58
N ARG A 289 -14.56 32.64 19.76
CA ARG A 289 -15.02 33.20 21.04
C ARG A 289 -15.21 32.04 22.02
N GLU A 290 -14.52 32.07 23.14
CA GLU A 290 -14.58 30.98 24.14
C GLU A 290 -15.99 30.80 24.74
N SER A 291 -16.82 31.86 24.72
CA SER A 291 -18.24 31.78 25.09
C SER A 291 -19.06 30.86 24.19
N ASP A 292 -18.57 30.62 22.97
CA ASP A 292 -19.26 29.87 21.92
C ASP A 292 -18.69 28.46 21.77
N TYR A 293 -17.81 28.04 22.69
CA TYR A 293 -17.23 26.71 22.68
C TYR A 293 -18.29 25.61 22.81
N THR A 294 -18.11 24.56 22.02
CA THR A 294 -18.85 23.31 22.15
C THR A 294 -18.52 22.63 23.49
N PRO A 295 -19.36 21.69 23.95
CA PRO A 295 -19.04 20.89 25.12
C PRO A 295 -17.70 20.14 25.02
N ASP A 296 -17.35 19.63 23.84
CA ASP A 296 -16.07 18.96 23.62
C ASP A 296 -14.90 19.96 23.69
N GLN A 297 -15.02 21.17 23.13
CA GLN A 297 -13.98 22.20 23.24
C GLN A 297 -13.74 22.65 24.69
N LEU A 298 -14.82 22.81 25.47
CA LEU A 298 -14.74 23.13 26.90
C LEU A 298 -14.01 22.04 27.68
N LEU A 299 -14.39 20.78 27.46
CA LEU A 299 -13.73 19.62 28.07
C LEU A 299 -12.24 19.55 27.69
N ILE A 300 -11.93 19.78 26.42
CA ILE A 300 -10.56 19.75 25.92
C ILE A 300 -9.69 20.80 26.62
N GLU A 301 -10.14 22.06 26.66
CA GLU A 301 -9.40 23.16 27.31
C GLU A 301 -9.26 22.95 28.82
N GLU A 302 -10.25 22.37 29.47
CA GLU A 302 -10.16 22.02 30.88
C GLU A 302 -9.03 21.02 31.17
N HIS A 303 -8.95 19.94 30.39
CA HIS A 303 -7.89 18.94 30.52
C HIS A 303 -6.51 19.49 30.18
N ILE A 304 -6.40 20.32 29.13
CA ILE A 304 -5.16 21.02 28.78
C ILE A 304 -4.68 21.88 29.95
N ARG A 305 -5.58 22.67 30.55
CA ARG A 305 -5.26 23.54 31.70
C ARG A 305 -4.78 22.76 32.92
N ARG A 306 -5.34 21.57 33.14
CA ARG A 306 -4.93 20.64 34.21
C ARG A 306 -3.62 19.89 33.90
N GLY A 307 -3.19 19.88 32.64
CA GLY A 307 -2.01 19.13 32.19
C GLY A 307 -2.21 17.62 32.21
N GLN A 308 -3.45 17.14 32.09
CA GLN A 308 -3.80 15.72 32.17
C GLN A 308 -4.62 15.30 30.95
N PRO A 309 -4.09 14.43 30.06
CA PRO A 309 -4.84 13.92 28.94
C PRO A 309 -6.11 13.18 29.37
N TYR A 310 -7.16 13.28 28.57
CA TYR A 310 -8.39 12.52 28.75
C TYR A 310 -8.11 11.02 28.60
N ALA A 311 -8.51 10.20 29.56
CA ALA A 311 -8.30 8.75 29.53
C ALA A 311 -9.51 7.97 30.07
N GLU A 312 -10.63 8.63 30.31
CA GLU A 312 -11.81 7.96 30.86
C GLU A 312 -12.40 7.00 29.82
N ASN A 313 -12.80 5.80 30.25
CA ASN A 313 -13.49 4.80 29.43
C ASN A 313 -12.71 4.23 28.23
N LEU A 314 -11.39 4.42 28.17
CA LEU A 314 -10.55 3.89 27.11
C LEU A 314 -9.81 2.63 27.54
N ASP A 315 -9.75 1.67 26.61
CA ASP A 315 -8.90 0.49 26.73
C ASP A 315 -7.43 0.87 26.48
N ASP A 316 -6.54 0.45 27.38
CA ASP A 316 -5.11 0.83 27.35
C ASP A 316 -4.38 0.33 26.09
N ASP A 317 -4.71 -0.89 25.63
CA ASP A 317 -4.13 -1.45 24.41
C ASP A 317 -4.63 -0.67 23.19
N LEU A 318 -5.92 -0.30 23.16
CA LEU A 318 -6.46 0.54 22.10
C LEU A 318 -5.79 1.92 22.05
N ILE A 319 -5.58 2.59 23.19
CA ILE A 319 -4.84 3.86 23.24
C ILE A 319 -3.45 3.66 22.65
N THR A 320 -2.75 2.63 23.11
CA THR A 320 -1.37 2.32 22.69
C THR A 320 -1.31 2.10 21.18
N PHE A 321 -2.16 1.21 20.64
CA PHE A 321 -2.19 0.89 19.21
C PHE A 321 -2.63 2.08 18.35
N ALA A 322 -3.48 2.97 18.88
CA ALA A 322 -3.91 4.17 18.17
C ALA A 322 -2.92 5.33 18.25
N PHE A 323 -1.96 5.30 19.18
CA PHE A 323 -0.98 6.35 19.44
C PHE A 323 0.22 6.29 18.51
N ASN A 324 0.75 5.08 18.24
CA ASN A 324 1.92 4.92 17.37
C ASN A 324 1.55 5.21 15.91
N LYS A 325 1.70 6.48 15.50
CA LYS A 325 1.32 6.96 14.17
C LYS A 325 2.52 7.24 13.27
N THR A 326 2.32 6.99 11.98
CA THR A 326 3.27 7.30 10.89
C THR A 326 3.65 8.78 10.85
N ASN A 327 2.68 9.65 11.10
CA ASN A 327 2.77 11.10 10.93
C ASN A 327 3.04 11.87 12.24
N PHE A 328 3.72 11.23 13.20
CA PHE A 328 4.04 11.84 14.49
C PHE A 328 5.56 11.96 14.67
N THR A 329 6.03 13.17 14.97
CA THR A 329 7.42 13.42 15.38
C THR A 329 7.53 13.27 16.90
N PRO A 330 8.43 12.41 17.41
CA PRO A 330 8.64 12.23 18.86
C PRO A 330 8.94 13.56 19.58
N SER A 331 8.36 13.77 20.76
CA SER A 331 8.67 14.89 21.65
C SER A 331 9.66 14.44 22.75
N PRO A 332 10.28 15.36 23.51
CA PRO A 332 11.07 14.99 24.69
C PRO A 332 10.32 14.10 25.70
N ARG A 333 8.97 14.18 25.78
CA ARG A 333 8.15 13.34 26.64
C ARG A 333 7.73 12.02 25.99
N PHE A 334 7.61 11.98 24.66
CA PHE A 334 7.27 10.76 23.92
C PHE A 334 8.50 10.20 23.24
N LYS A 335 9.27 9.37 23.97
CA LYS A 335 10.40 8.64 23.41
C LYS A 335 9.94 7.26 22.98
N PHE A 336 10.24 6.90 21.73
CA PHE A 336 10.10 5.53 21.25
C PHE A 336 11.44 4.83 21.38
N LYS A 337 11.39 3.51 21.58
CA LYS A 337 12.57 2.69 21.36
C LYS A 337 12.80 2.52 19.87
N HIS A 338 14.06 2.51 19.49
CA HIS A 338 14.54 2.37 18.12
C HIS A 338 15.56 1.23 18.11
N TYR A 339 15.45 0.30 17.16
CA TYR A 339 16.47 -0.73 16.95
C TYR A 339 17.02 -0.55 15.56
N PRO A 340 18.34 -0.27 15.42
CA PRO A 340 18.94 0.07 14.15
C PRO A 340 18.81 -1.08 13.16
N ARG A 341 18.88 -0.72 11.88
CA ARG A 341 18.80 -1.65 10.76
C ARG A 341 19.75 -2.84 10.92
N GLN A 342 19.21 -4.04 10.76
CA GLN A 342 19.96 -5.30 10.64
C GLN A 342 19.45 -6.03 9.39
N GLY A 343 20.36 -6.27 8.44
CA GLY A 343 19.96 -6.76 7.11
C GLY A 343 19.04 -5.77 6.39
N ALA A 344 17.84 -6.21 6.02
CA ALA A 344 16.84 -5.42 5.33
C ALA A 344 15.61 -5.08 6.21
N VAL A 345 15.77 -5.07 7.54
CA VAL A 345 14.73 -4.72 8.51
C VAL A 345 15.24 -3.77 9.58
N GLU A 346 14.36 -2.92 10.12
CA GLU A 346 14.61 -2.00 11.24
C GLU A 346 13.34 -1.88 12.10
N ILE A 347 13.45 -1.77 13.43
CA ILE A 347 12.32 -1.29 14.27
C ILE A 347 12.44 0.22 14.39
N GLU A 348 11.53 0.93 13.71
CA GLU A 348 11.54 2.38 13.63
C GLU A 348 10.97 3.02 14.89
N LYS A 349 9.87 2.52 15.46
CA LYS A 349 9.27 3.08 16.68
C LYS A 349 8.62 1.99 17.48
N SER A 350 8.95 1.89 18.76
CA SER A 350 8.32 0.92 19.64
C SER A 350 7.89 1.50 20.98
N THR A 351 6.72 1.03 21.41
CA THR A 351 6.15 1.19 22.76
C THR A 351 6.15 -0.12 23.54
N MET A 352 6.65 -1.22 22.97
CA MET A 352 6.65 -2.53 23.61
C MET A 352 7.37 -2.48 24.96
N ARG A 353 6.80 -3.13 25.97
CA ARG A 353 7.44 -3.21 27.30
C ARG A 353 8.50 -4.30 27.40
N ASP A 354 8.43 -5.32 26.54
CA ASP A 354 9.36 -6.45 26.55
C ASP A 354 10.40 -6.35 25.43
N GLU A 355 11.62 -5.96 25.79
CA GLU A 355 12.76 -5.83 24.87
C GLU A 355 13.25 -7.17 24.31
N ARG A 356 12.93 -8.31 24.95
CA ARG A 356 13.33 -9.63 24.46
C ARG A 356 12.56 -10.01 23.21
N LEU A 357 11.28 -9.61 23.13
CA LEU A 357 10.46 -9.83 21.94
C LEU A 357 11.00 -9.05 20.74
N GLU A 358 11.41 -7.81 20.95
CA GLU A 358 11.92 -6.93 19.89
C GLU A 358 13.31 -7.36 19.41
N SER A 359 14.23 -7.61 20.35
CA SER A 359 15.58 -8.07 20.02
C SER A 359 15.57 -9.45 19.36
N GLY A 360 14.74 -10.38 19.85
CA GLY A 360 14.54 -11.68 19.21
C GLY A 360 13.86 -11.58 17.85
N PHE A 361 12.89 -10.68 17.68
CA PHE A 361 12.30 -10.37 16.38
C PHE A 361 13.36 -9.87 15.39
N MET A 362 14.19 -8.90 15.79
CA MET A 362 15.26 -8.37 14.94
C MET A 362 16.28 -9.45 14.55
N ALA A 363 16.75 -10.24 15.52
CA ALA A 363 17.69 -11.33 15.28
C ALA A 363 17.13 -12.36 14.28
N ARG A 364 15.82 -12.62 14.34
CA ARG A 364 15.14 -13.57 13.48
C ARG A 364 14.81 -13.00 12.10
N MET A 365 14.36 -11.75 12.03
CA MET A 365 13.92 -11.12 10.80
C MET A 365 15.06 -10.55 9.96
N ALA A 366 16.22 -10.24 10.54
CA ALA A 366 17.39 -9.80 9.80
C ALA A 366 17.75 -10.77 8.64
N PRO A 367 18.04 -12.07 8.88
CA PRO A 367 18.36 -13.01 7.80
C PRO A 367 17.17 -13.25 6.85
N VAL A 368 15.93 -13.31 7.36
CA VAL A 368 14.72 -13.49 6.54
C VAL A 368 14.55 -12.34 5.55
N SER A 369 14.71 -11.11 6.02
CA SER A 369 14.59 -9.90 5.19
C SER A 369 15.70 -9.83 4.13
N GLU A 370 16.93 -10.28 4.43
CA GLU A 370 18.01 -10.37 3.44
C GLU A 370 17.73 -11.41 2.36
N VAL A 371 17.14 -12.56 2.72
CA VAL A 371 16.69 -13.58 1.76
C VAL A 371 15.65 -12.98 0.82
N VAL A 372 14.67 -12.26 1.35
CA VAL A 372 13.64 -11.56 0.55
C VAL A 372 14.27 -10.51 -0.37
N PHE A 373 15.19 -9.69 0.14
CA PHE A 373 15.86 -8.67 -0.67
C PHE A 373 16.62 -9.29 -1.84
N ARG A 374 17.42 -10.34 -1.59
CA ARG A 374 18.17 -11.07 -2.62
C ARG A 374 17.26 -11.74 -3.64
N TYR A 375 16.18 -12.37 -3.16
CA TYR A 375 15.15 -12.96 -4.01
C TYR A 375 14.60 -11.94 -5.00
N LEU A 376 14.26 -10.74 -4.55
CA LEU A 376 13.72 -9.68 -5.39
C LEU A 376 14.76 -9.15 -6.38
N GLN A 377 16.03 -9.02 -6.00
CA GLN A 377 17.09 -8.64 -6.94
C GLN A 377 17.27 -9.67 -8.05
N GLU A 378 17.32 -10.96 -7.70
CA GLU A 378 17.46 -12.04 -8.68
C GLU A 378 16.20 -12.16 -9.57
N LEU A 379 15.01 -12.00 -8.98
CA LEU A 379 13.74 -12.01 -9.70
C LEU A 379 13.71 -10.94 -10.79
N GLN A 380 14.23 -9.73 -10.51
CA GLN A 380 14.25 -8.64 -11.47
C GLN A 380 15.03 -9.04 -12.74
N GLU A 381 16.22 -9.61 -12.58
CA GLU A 381 17.08 -10.01 -13.69
C GLU A 381 16.54 -11.23 -14.45
N VAL A 382 15.99 -12.19 -13.71
CA VAL A 382 15.29 -13.35 -14.30
C VAL A 382 14.10 -12.88 -15.13
N ALA A 383 13.26 -11.99 -14.60
CA ALA A 383 12.07 -11.51 -15.29
C ALA A 383 12.41 -10.71 -16.55
N LYS A 384 13.48 -9.90 -16.52
CA LYS A 384 14.01 -9.23 -17.73
C LYS A 384 14.45 -10.25 -18.79
N THR A 385 15.15 -11.30 -18.37
CA THR A 385 15.64 -12.36 -19.28
C THR A 385 14.50 -13.17 -19.91
N VAL A 386 13.47 -13.47 -19.12
CA VAL A 386 12.24 -14.15 -19.58
C VAL A 386 11.46 -13.26 -20.52
N ALA A 387 11.33 -11.97 -20.22
CA ALA A 387 10.68 -11.00 -21.10
C ALA A 387 11.38 -10.90 -22.47
N ALA A 388 12.70 -11.13 -22.51
CA ALA A 388 13.51 -11.22 -23.74
C ALA A 388 13.41 -12.59 -24.46
N GLY A 389 12.62 -13.54 -23.94
CA GLY A 389 12.31 -14.81 -24.60
C GLY A 389 13.10 -16.04 -24.12
N ASN A 390 13.85 -15.93 -23.01
CA ASN A 390 14.57 -17.05 -22.42
C ASN A 390 13.97 -17.48 -21.08
N ASP A 391 13.19 -18.56 -21.10
CA ASP A 391 12.47 -19.07 -19.92
C ASP A 391 13.34 -19.91 -18.98
N GLY A 392 14.52 -20.37 -19.43
CA GLY A 392 15.39 -21.27 -18.66
C GLY A 392 15.78 -20.77 -17.27
N PRO A 393 16.20 -19.50 -17.10
CA PRO A 393 16.52 -18.93 -15.80
C PRO A 393 15.36 -18.97 -14.80
N LEU A 394 14.11 -18.86 -15.27
CA LEU A 394 12.94 -18.88 -14.40
C LEU A 394 12.72 -20.23 -13.74
N MET A 395 12.98 -21.33 -14.46
CA MET A 395 12.87 -22.68 -13.90
C MET A 395 13.87 -22.90 -12.76
N ASN A 396 15.12 -22.46 -12.95
CA ASN A 396 16.16 -22.56 -11.93
C ASN A 396 15.86 -21.67 -10.71
N PHE A 397 15.36 -20.45 -10.97
CA PHE A 397 14.90 -19.53 -9.93
C PHE A 397 13.81 -20.16 -9.07
N ARG A 398 12.77 -20.72 -9.69
CA ARG A 398 11.66 -21.39 -8.99
C ARG A 398 12.14 -22.55 -8.13
N ALA A 399 12.91 -23.48 -8.69
CA ALA A 399 13.38 -24.65 -7.96
C ALA A 399 14.24 -24.26 -6.75
N ARG A 400 15.06 -23.21 -6.89
CA ARG A 400 15.87 -22.68 -5.79
C ARG A 400 15.00 -22.08 -4.69
N TYR A 401 14.15 -21.10 -5.03
CA TYR A 401 13.42 -20.36 -4.01
C TYR A 401 12.20 -21.08 -3.47
N SER A 402 11.63 -22.05 -4.20
CA SER A 402 10.66 -22.97 -3.62
C SER A 402 11.27 -23.75 -2.44
N ARG A 403 12.50 -24.24 -2.59
CA ARG A 403 13.22 -24.89 -1.49
C ARG A 403 13.62 -23.92 -0.38
N VAL A 404 14.14 -22.74 -0.70
CA VAL A 404 14.47 -21.74 0.33
C VAL A 404 13.22 -21.34 1.12
N PHE A 405 12.11 -21.08 0.44
CA PHE A 405 10.89 -20.61 1.09
C PHE A 405 10.14 -21.72 1.84
N SER A 406 10.48 -22.99 1.60
CA SER A 406 9.92 -24.13 2.36
C SER A 406 10.28 -24.08 3.85
N GLU A 407 11.30 -23.31 4.25
CA GLU A 407 11.64 -23.09 5.67
C GLU A 407 10.44 -22.54 6.46
N TRP A 408 9.73 -21.54 5.91
CA TRP A 408 8.57 -20.92 6.57
C TRP A 408 7.24 -21.31 5.96
N LEU A 409 7.21 -21.66 4.68
CA LEU A 409 5.97 -22.02 3.98
C LEU A 409 5.70 -23.53 3.97
N GLY A 410 6.68 -24.37 4.34
CA GLY A 410 6.58 -25.82 4.23
C GLY A 410 6.16 -26.27 2.81
N ASP A 411 5.26 -27.25 2.75
CA ASP A 411 4.73 -27.80 1.50
C ASP A 411 3.95 -26.77 0.66
N ARG A 412 3.44 -25.69 1.28
CA ARG A 412 2.74 -24.62 0.54
C ARG A 412 3.68 -23.89 -0.42
N SER A 413 4.98 -23.90 -0.18
CA SER A 413 5.97 -23.26 -1.05
C SER A 413 5.89 -23.81 -2.48
N GLU A 414 5.96 -25.13 -2.64
CA GLU A 414 5.91 -25.78 -3.96
C GLU A 414 4.58 -25.50 -4.67
N ALA A 415 3.46 -25.55 -3.94
CA ALA A 415 2.14 -25.25 -4.48
C ALA A 415 2.04 -23.81 -5.01
N LEU A 416 2.56 -22.81 -4.27
CA LEU A 416 2.54 -21.41 -4.68
C LEU A 416 3.37 -21.16 -5.95
N PHE A 417 4.60 -21.67 -6.00
CA PHE A 417 5.47 -21.52 -7.18
C PHE A 417 4.91 -22.28 -8.41
N SER A 418 4.23 -23.40 -8.19
CA SER A 418 3.57 -24.19 -9.26
C SER A 418 2.34 -23.48 -9.81
N ALA A 419 1.49 -22.91 -8.95
CA ALA A 419 0.29 -22.18 -9.37
C ALA A 419 0.61 -20.96 -10.28
N VAL A 420 1.71 -20.24 -9.99
CA VAL A 420 2.18 -19.14 -10.86
C VAL A 420 2.58 -19.67 -12.25
N THR A 421 3.11 -20.88 -12.33
CA THR A 421 3.51 -21.51 -13.59
C THR A 421 2.30 -21.81 -14.47
N GLU A 422 1.24 -22.36 -13.88
CA GLU A 422 0.01 -22.68 -14.59
C GLU A 422 -0.70 -21.41 -15.09
N SER A 423 -0.78 -20.38 -14.23
CA SER A 423 -1.36 -19.07 -14.59
C SER A 423 -0.61 -18.41 -15.76
N ASN A 424 0.72 -18.33 -15.70
CA ASN A 424 1.53 -17.73 -16.78
C ASN A 424 1.50 -18.54 -18.07
N ALA A 425 1.40 -19.87 -17.98
CA ALA A 425 1.19 -20.70 -19.16
C ALA A 425 -0.15 -20.36 -19.83
N THR A 426 -1.21 -20.16 -19.04
CA THR A 426 -2.56 -19.85 -19.57
C THR A 426 -2.73 -18.47 -20.18
N SER A 427 -1.95 -17.45 -19.76
CA SER A 427 -2.05 -16.06 -20.20
C SER A 427 -1.04 -15.63 -21.27
N ALA A 428 0.00 -16.43 -21.55
CA ALA A 428 0.99 -16.10 -22.58
C ALA A 428 0.34 -16.00 -23.97
N PRO A 429 0.71 -15.01 -24.81
CA PRO A 429 0.16 -14.90 -26.15
C PRO A 429 0.50 -16.14 -26.99
N PRO A 430 -0.39 -16.57 -27.90
CA PRO A 430 -0.15 -17.74 -28.73
C PRO A 430 1.13 -17.55 -29.55
N ARG A 431 2.07 -18.49 -29.46
CA ARG A 431 3.34 -18.44 -30.18
C ARG A 431 3.35 -19.50 -31.28
N LEU A 432 3.49 -19.09 -32.53
CA LEU A 432 3.74 -20.04 -33.63
C LEU A 432 5.12 -20.69 -33.42
N VAL A 433 5.16 -22.01 -33.27
CA VAL A 433 6.39 -22.78 -33.01
C VAL A 433 6.77 -23.71 -34.18
N GLY A 434 5.91 -23.83 -35.20
CA GLY A 434 6.25 -24.48 -36.45
C GLY A 434 5.06 -24.56 -37.41
N SER A 435 5.30 -25.02 -38.63
CA SER A 435 4.25 -25.32 -39.61
C SER A 435 4.65 -26.55 -40.42
N THR A 436 3.72 -27.50 -40.62
CA THR A 436 3.97 -28.72 -41.39
C THR A 436 2.66 -29.32 -41.92
N ALA A 437 2.72 -29.95 -43.10
CA ALA A 437 1.61 -30.70 -43.72
C ALA A 437 0.24 -29.98 -43.72
N GLY A 438 0.24 -28.66 -43.95
CA GLY A 438 -0.97 -27.84 -43.95
C GLY A 438 -1.50 -27.43 -42.58
N TYR A 439 -0.70 -27.61 -41.51
CA TYR A 439 -1.00 -27.17 -40.14
C TYR A 439 0.02 -26.14 -39.66
N ASN A 440 -0.44 -25.21 -38.84
CA ASN A 440 0.37 -24.36 -37.98
C ASN A 440 0.38 -24.97 -36.56
N ILE A 441 1.54 -25.10 -35.94
CA ILE A 441 1.70 -25.58 -34.57
C ILE A 441 1.93 -24.36 -33.69
N VAL A 442 0.98 -24.09 -32.81
CA VAL A 442 1.00 -22.92 -31.92
C VAL A 442 1.12 -23.38 -30.47
N TYR A 443 2.10 -22.86 -29.75
CA TYR A 443 2.25 -23.06 -28.31
C TYR A 443 1.45 -21.99 -27.55
N LEU A 444 0.53 -22.44 -26.71
CA LEU A 444 -0.35 -21.60 -25.89
C LEU A 444 -0.78 -22.41 -24.66
N GLY A 445 -0.87 -21.83 -23.47
CA GLY A 445 -1.50 -22.57 -22.36
C GLY A 445 -0.74 -23.80 -21.89
N GLY A 446 0.57 -23.93 -22.17
CA GLY A 446 1.32 -25.17 -21.90
C GLY A 446 1.06 -26.32 -22.88
N HIS A 447 0.33 -26.07 -23.97
CA HIS A 447 -0.07 -27.06 -24.96
C HIS A 447 0.36 -26.65 -26.36
N HIS A 448 0.48 -27.64 -27.24
CA HIS A 448 0.72 -27.47 -28.66
C HIS A 448 -0.59 -27.69 -29.41
N TYR A 449 -1.05 -26.66 -30.12
CA TYR A 449 -2.25 -26.67 -30.94
C TYR A 449 -1.85 -26.78 -32.41
N SER A 450 -2.16 -27.91 -33.03
CA SER A 450 -2.04 -28.09 -34.48
C SER A 450 -3.31 -27.55 -35.14
N VAL A 451 -3.22 -26.35 -35.71
CA VAL A 451 -4.33 -25.66 -36.38
C VAL A 451 -4.22 -25.85 -37.89
N PRO A 452 -5.20 -26.50 -38.55
CA PRO A 452 -5.21 -26.59 -40.00
C PRO A 452 -5.26 -25.20 -40.64
N GLN A 453 -4.36 -24.93 -41.58
CA GLN A 453 -4.31 -23.66 -42.32
C GLN A 453 -5.59 -23.41 -43.14
N SER A 454 -6.31 -24.49 -43.50
CA SER A 454 -7.60 -24.42 -44.20
C SER A 454 -8.72 -23.78 -43.38
N LEU A 455 -8.55 -23.60 -42.06
CA LEU A 455 -9.55 -22.93 -41.22
C LEU A 455 -9.56 -21.40 -41.40
N GLY A 456 -8.60 -20.84 -42.15
CA GLY A 456 -8.47 -19.41 -42.35
C GLY A 456 -7.89 -18.68 -41.13
N PRO A 457 -7.92 -17.33 -41.13
CA PRO A 457 -7.42 -16.53 -40.02
C PRO A 457 -8.13 -16.85 -38.70
N MET A 458 -7.36 -17.15 -37.66
CA MET A 458 -7.88 -17.56 -36.36
C MET A 458 -7.05 -16.97 -35.23
N ASP A 459 -7.72 -16.42 -34.21
CA ASP A 459 -7.10 -15.87 -33.00
C ASP A 459 -7.28 -16.86 -31.84
N LEU A 460 -6.26 -17.70 -31.62
CA LEU A 460 -6.25 -18.70 -30.53
C LEU A 460 -6.26 -18.07 -29.13
N GLY A 461 -5.89 -16.78 -28.99
CA GLY A 461 -5.90 -16.08 -27.71
C GLY A 461 -7.31 -15.73 -27.22
N LYS A 462 -8.31 -15.76 -28.12
CA LYS A 462 -9.70 -15.37 -27.83
C LYS A 462 -10.69 -16.53 -27.87
N LEU A 463 -10.23 -17.74 -28.18
CA LEU A 463 -11.07 -18.92 -28.29
C LEU A 463 -11.29 -19.57 -26.92
N ASP A 464 -12.55 -19.87 -26.61
CA ASP A 464 -12.88 -20.73 -25.48
C ASP A 464 -12.37 -22.14 -25.76
N ARG A 465 -11.48 -22.62 -24.90
CA ARG A 465 -10.81 -23.92 -25.03
C ARG A 465 -11.77 -25.10 -24.96
N SER A 466 -12.95 -24.92 -24.37
CA SER A 466 -14.00 -25.95 -24.30
C SER A 466 -14.78 -26.12 -25.62
N THR A 467 -14.61 -25.21 -26.58
CA THR A 467 -15.36 -25.18 -27.86
C THR A 467 -14.46 -25.19 -29.10
N LEU A 468 -13.23 -25.71 -28.96
CA LEU A 468 -12.28 -25.75 -30.08
C LEU A 468 -12.85 -26.53 -31.28
N PRO A 469 -12.69 -26.02 -32.52
CA PRO A 469 -13.08 -26.74 -33.72
C PRO A 469 -12.49 -28.17 -33.72
N PRO A 470 -13.27 -29.20 -34.10
CA PRO A 470 -12.83 -30.61 -34.01
C PRO A 470 -11.55 -30.95 -34.80
N LYS A 471 -11.19 -30.10 -35.76
CA LYS A 471 -10.00 -30.25 -36.61
C LYS A 471 -8.72 -29.70 -35.97
N ILE A 472 -8.81 -28.99 -34.83
CA ILE A 472 -7.65 -28.54 -34.08
C ILE A 472 -7.20 -29.67 -33.16
N LEU A 473 -5.97 -30.14 -33.35
CA LEU A 473 -5.39 -31.19 -32.53
C LEU A 473 -4.65 -30.56 -31.36
N VAL A 474 -4.89 -31.07 -30.15
CA VAL A 474 -4.22 -30.60 -28.93
C VAL A 474 -3.23 -31.66 -28.48
N SER A 475 -2.00 -31.27 -28.21
CA SER A 475 -0.91 -32.16 -27.77
C SER A 475 -0.13 -31.52 -26.63
N ARG A 476 0.53 -32.33 -25.79
CA ARG A 476 1.33 -31.80 -24.68
C ARG A 476 2.72 -31.41 -25.15
N THR A 477 3.28 -32.14 -26.09
CA THR A 477 4.62 -31.86 -26.66
C THR A 477 4.58 -31.55 -28.16
N TYR A 478 5.66 -30.94 -28.67
CA TYR A 478 5.80 -30.65 -30.10
C TYR A 478 5.86 -31.93 -30.94
N ASP A 479 6.57 -32.96 -30.47
CA ASP A 479 6.68 -34.25 -31.16
C ASP A 479 5.34 -34.99 -31.22
N GLU A 480 4.54 -34.94 -30.15
CA GLU A 480 3.17 -35.45 -30.16
C GLU A 480 2.31 -34.72 -31.20
N ALA A 481 2.45 -33.39 -31.31
CA ALA A 481 1.73 -32.59 -32.29
C ALA A 481 2.09 -33.01 -33.73
N LEU A 482 3.37 -33.27 -34.00
CA LEU A 482 3.84 -33.77 -35.30
C LEU A 482 3.26 -35.17 -35.60
N GLN A 483 3.30 -36.08 -34.63
CA GLN A 483 2.74 -37.43 -34.81
C GLN A 483 1.23 -37.41 -35.05
N ALA A 484 0.51 -36.52 -34.36
CA ALA A 484 -0.93 -36.35 -34.52
C ALA A 484 -1.28 -35.89 -35.95
N ILE A 485 -0.56 -34.88 -36.47
CA ILE A 485 -0.72 -34.40 -37.85
C ILE A 485 -0.48 -35.52 -38.87
N VAL A 486 0.55 -36.34 -38.68
CA VAL A 486 0.88 -37.46 -39.58
C VAL A 486 -0.23 -38.52 -39.58
N ARG A 487 -0.86 -38.80 -38.42
CA ARG A 487 -1.97 -39.74 -38.33
C ARG A 487 -3.21 -39.22 -39.05
N THR A 488 -3.51 -37.93 -38.91
CA THR A 488 -4.69 -37.30 -39.52
C THR A 488 -4.57 -37.11 -41.03
N THR A 489 -3.34 -37.04 -41.58
CA THR A 489 -3.10 -36.89 -43.03
C THR A 489 -2.99 -38.22 -43.78
N LYS A 490 -2.89 -39.35 -43.07
CA LYS A 490 -2.89 -40.71 -43.63
C LYS A 490 -4.25 -41.41 -43.56
N ALA A 491 -5.19 -40.86 -42.80
CA ALA A 491 -6.59 -41.27 -42.76
C ALA A 491 -7.39 -40.45 -43.78
#